data_AF-A0A817TPA1-F1
#
_entry.id   AF-A0A817TPA1-F1
#
_cell.length_a   1.000
_cell.length_b   1.000
_cell.length_c   1.000
_cell.angle_alpha   90.00
_cell.angle_beta   90.00
_cell.angle_gamma   90.00
#
_symmetry.space_group_name_H-M   'P 1'
#
loop_
_entity.id
_entity.type
_entity.pdbx_description
1 polymer ?
#
loop_
_entity_poly.entity_id
_entity_poly.type
_entity_poly.pdbx_seq_one_letter_code
_entity_poly.pdbx_strand_id
1 'polypeptide(L)'
;MKQLQKYRIQIAALSETCMYDCGVKLINDFTWIFSGLPSVNKTRNAHGVAICLDKAAAKVWKDSGSEWEAVSERIVKIRLKCLFVNLTIISIYSPVNPTNNQMNDASQQFYNDLQDVISRIPTGDMYIIMGDFNARVEGKKQQQQNLCNSIGPYTVDITNENGEKLIDLCTINSIIVTNTFFKHKLAHQTSWMHPGNKQWHMIDYTLVNKKFRSSVEDCRMYRKAAGAIGTDHHLMRIKIKLHFKSRRKLVQKKVVYDPIKMKNDNALKQFQKDLIPTLSDATDETISIDEKYDRFVEHMKTNAEKTFKIDKNKIRKRKEWLTDEILEIVEKKATAFVNWQNHRGTKLEIEYANKYKRLRKLAKTKIDKRQTEYWDEICEEIESSIKLNDPVNAFNIIRRLSGKMKRVENMAIKDKHGKLILNSTDQLER
;
A
#
# COMPACT_ATOMS: atom_id res chain seq x y z
N MET A 1 4.17 6.22 -2.76
CA MET A 1 2.68 6.26 -2.79
C MET A 1 2.10 6.50 -4.17
N LYS A 2 2.48 7.54 -4.93
CA LYS A 2 1.98 7.76 -6.30
C LYS A 2 2.13 6.54 -7.22
N GLN A 3 3.25 5.80 -7.13
CA GLN A 3 3.40 4.54 -7.88
C GLN A 3 2.40 3.46 -7.44
N LEU A 4 2.15 3.30 -6.13
CA LEU A 4 1.12 2.37 -5.64
C LEU A 4 -0.26 2.72 -6.20
N GLN A 5 -0.62 4.01 -6.24
CA GLN A 5 -1.86 4.48 -6.87
C GLN A 5 -1.88 4.19 -8.38
N LYS A 6 -0.78 4.47 -9.11
CA LYS A 6 -0.64 4.20 -10.55
C LYS A 6 -0.86 2.72 -10.87
N TYR A 7 -0.37 1.82 -10.03
CA TYR A 7 -0.53 0.38 -10.17
C TYR A 7 -1.79 -0.20 -9.52
N ARG A 8 -2.66 0.67 -8.96
CA ARG A 8 -3.92 0.32 -8.27
C ARG A 8 -3.71 -0.67 -7.12
N ILE A 9 -2.63 -0.46 -6.35
CA ILE A 9 -2.29 -1.27 -5.18
C ILE A 9 -3.13 -0.81 -3.99
N GLN A 10 -3.93 -1.73 -3.44
CA GLN A 10 -4.79 -1.47 -2.27
C GLN A 10 -4.05 -1.72 -0.95
N ILE A 11 -3.21 -2.74 -0.93
CA ILE A 11 -2.38 -3.15 0.21
C ILE A 11 -0.96 -3.34 -0.32
N ALA A 12 0.02 -2.70 0.30
CA ALA A 12 1.43 -2.86 -0.06
C ALA A 12 2.25 -3.24 1.18
N ALA A 13 3.10 -4.27 1.04
CA ALA A 13 4.18 -4.56 1.97
C ALA A 13 5.44 -3.82 1.51
N LEU A 14 6.12 -3.14 2.44
CA LEU A 14 7.35 -2.40 2.20
C LEU A 14 8.44 -2.93 3.13
N SER A 15 9.60 -3.23 2.56
CA SER A 15 10.82 -3.61 3.26
C SER A 15 11.79 -2.43 3.31
N GLU A 16 12.82 -2.52 4.16
CA GLU A 16 13.88 -1.52 4.29
C GLU A 16 13.35 -0.09 4.51
N THR A 17 12.31 0.03 5.32
CA THR A 17 11.68 1.34 5.55
C THR A 17 12.54 2.29 6.37
N CYS A 18 13.55 1.77 7.07
CA CYS A 18 14.44 2.50 7.98
C CYS A 18 13.68 3.32 9.04
N MET A 19 12.44 2.94 9.34
CA MET A 19 11.64 3.58 10.38
C MET A 19 11.99 2.98 11.74
N TYR A 20 12.09 3.82 12.75
CA TYR A 20 12.23 3.39 14.14
C TYR A 20 10.87 3.22 14.80
N ASP A 21 10.87 2.38 15.83
CA ASP A 21 9.72 1.99 16.63
C ASP A 21 8.62 1.30 15.79
N CYS A 22 7.48 1.07 16.40
CA CYS A 22 6.31 0.50 15.74
C CYS A 22 5.10 1.43 15.90
N GLY A 23 4.16 1.40 14.95
CA GLY A 23 2.92 2.13 15.09
C GLY A 23 2.16 2.32 13.80
N VAL A 24 1.18 3.22 13.86
CA VAL A 24 0.27 3.53 12.75
C VAL A 24 0.36 5.02 12.40
N LYS A 25 0.56 5.34 11.13
CA LYS A 25 0.68 6.72 10.62
C LYS A 25 -0.15 6.90 9.35
N LEU A 26 -0.77 8.07 9.18
CA LEU A 26 -1.41 8.45 7.91
C LEU A 26 -0.41 9.26 7.08
N ILE A 27 0.03 8.71 5.94
CA ILE A 27 1.00 9.36 5.04
C ILE A 27 0.43 9.34 3.62
N ASN A 28 0.22 10.52 3.03
CA ASN A 28 -0.25 10.68 1.64
C ASN A 28 -1.50 9.86 1.31
N ASP A 29 -2.49 9.88 2.21
CA ASP A 29 -3.78 9.15 2.14
C ASP A 29 -3.70 7.62 2.25
N PHE A 30 -2.54 7.10 2.65
CA PHE A 30 -2.41 5.70 3.04
C PHE A 30 -2.20 5.58 4.54
N THR A 31 -2.82 4.55 5.12
CA THR A 31 -2.55 4.15 6.51
C THR A 31 -1.36 3.21 6.51
N TRP A 32 -0.26 3.62 7.12
CA TRP A 32 0.95 2.85 7.29
C TRP A 32 0.93 2.20 8.66
N ILE A 33 0.99 0.88 8.72
CA ILE A 33 1.29 0.11 9.93
C ILE A 33 2.73 -0.35 9.80
N PHE A 34 3.62 0.05 10.71
CA PHE A 34 5.05 -0.22 10.59
C PHE A 34 5.65 -0.81 11.85
N SER A 35 6.74 -1.53 11.67
CA SER A 35 7.57 -2.10 12.72
C SER A 35 9.05 -1.90 12.36
N GLY A 36 9.83 -1.50 13.35
CA GLY A 36 11.24 -1.16 13.19
C GLY A 36 11.98 -1.23 14.52
N LEU A 37 13.29 -1.02 14.48
CA LEU A 37 14.11 -1.06 15.69
C LEU A 37 13.69 0.02 16.69
N PRO A 38 13.75 -0.24 18.01
CA PRO A 38 13.49 0.79 19.01
C PRO A 38 14.42 1.99 18.83
N SER A 39 13.87 3.21 18.97
CA SER A 39 14.61 4.47 18.84
C SER A 39 15.81 4.61 19.79
N VAL A 40 15.82 3.87 20.90
CA VAL A 40 16.96 3.78 21.85
C VAL A 40 18.16 3.04 21.26
N ASN A 41 17.93 2.10 20.34
CA ASN A 41 18.97 1.31 19.66
C ASN A 41 19.23 1.86 18.25
N LYS A 42 19.34 3.18 18.10
CA LYS A 42 19.54 3.83 16.80
C LYS A 42 20.87 3.42 16.18
N THR A 43 20.79 2.74 15.03
CA THR A 43 21.95 2.37 14.21
C THR A 43 21.85 2.98 12.82
N ARG A 44 22.97 3.25 12.15
CA ARG A 44 22.96 3.76 10.76
C ARG A 44 22.19 2.86 9.77
N ASN A 45 22.06 1.56 10.06
CA ASN A 45 21.41 0.57 9.20
C ASN A 45 20.10 0.07 9.81
N ALA A 46 19.15 0.99 10.03
CA ALA A 46 17.85 0.61 10.59
C ALA A 46 17.10 -0.33 9.61
N HIS A 47 16.78 -1.53 10.08
CA HIS A 47 15.78 -2.38 9.44
C HIS A 47 14.39 -1.77 9.60
N GLY A 48 13.40 -2.33 8.92
CA GLY A 48 12.02 -1.96 9.15
C GLY A 48 11.08 -2.45 8.06
N VAL A 49 9.89 -2.83 8.46
CA VAL A 49 8.81 -3.27 7.57
C VAL A 49 7.55 -2.44 7.77
N ALA A 50 6.75 -2.30 6.72
CA ALA A 50 5.47 -1.63 6.80
C ALA A 50 4.40 -2.24 5.89
N ILE A 51 3.15 -2.19 6.34
CA ILE A 51 1.96 -2.44 5.53
C ILE A 51 1.24 -1.12 5.29
N CYS A 52 1.09 -0.76 4.02
CA CYS A 52 0.42 0.44 3.57
C CYS A 52 -0.96 0.09 3.01
N LEU A 53 -2.00 0.66 3.60
CA LEU A 53 -3.39 0.48 3.19
C LEU A 53 -3.91 1.72 2.50
N ASP A 54 -4.49 1.55 1.31
CA ASP A 54 -5.26 2.60 0.66
C ASP A 54 -6.52 2.95 1.46
N LYS A 55 -7.27 3.96 1.02
CA LYS A 55 -8.47 4.42 1.73
C LYS A 55 -9.52 3.31 1.91
N ALA A 56 -9.67 2.40 0.95
CA ALA A 56 -10.68 1.35 1.00
C ALA A 56 -10.24 0.22 1.95
N ALA A 57 -9.01 -0.27 1.81
CA ALA A 57 -8.43 -1.29 2.68
C ALA A 57 -8.30 -0.79 4.13
N ALA A 58 -7.90 0.47 4.32
CA ALA A 58 -7.82 1.08 5.65
C ALA A 58 -9.18 1.17 6.32
N LYS A 59 -10.25 1.44 5.57
CA LYS A 59 -11.62 1.41 6.12
C LYS A 59 -11.98 0.01 6.61
N VAL A 60 -11.79 -1.01 5.77
CA VAL A 60 -12.07 -2.40 6.15
C VAL A 60 -11.27 -2.81 7.38
N TRP A 61 -9.97 -2.51 7.41
CA TRP A 61 -9.12 -2.82 8.56
C TRP A 61 -9.59 -2.12 9.85
N LYS A 62 -10.00 -0.85 9.77
CA LYS A 62 -10.59 -0.13 10.91
C LYS A 62 -11.90 -0.74 11.38
N ASP A 63 -12.81 -1.03 10.46
CA ASP A 63 -14.09 -1.68 10.74
C ASP A 63 -13.88 -3.11 11.32
N SER A 64 -12.70 -3.71 11.12
CA SER A 64 -12.32 -5.03 11.64
C SER A 64 -11.79 -5.02 13.08
N GLY A 65 -11.63 -3.84 13.68
CA GLY A 65 -11.03 -3.65 15.02
C GLY A 65 -9.61 -3.08 15.00
N SER A 66 -9.05 -2.75 13.82
CA SER A 66 -7.68 -2.24 13.68
C SER A 66 -6.61 -3.16 14.29
N GLU A 67 -6.82 -4.48 14.22
CA GLU A 67 -5.88 -5.48 14.77
C GLU A 67 -4.57 -5.49 13.96
N TRP A 68 -3.44 -5.35 14.67
CA TRP A 68 -2.09 -5.47 14.10
C TRP A 68 -1.09 -5.98 15.15
N GLU A 69 0.00 -6.57 14.69
CA GLU A 69 1.06 -7.12 15.54
C GLU A 69 2.43 -6.76 14.93
N ALA A 70 3.23 -5.99 15.67
CA ALA A 70 4.67 -5.87 15.41
C ALA A 70 5.39 -7.02 16.12
N VAL A 71 5.86 -7.98 15.34
CA VAL A 71 6.52 -9.19 15.84
C VAL A 71 8.01 -8.89 16.06
N SER A 72 8.63 -8.28 15.06
CA SER A 72 10.02 -7.80 15.10
C SER A 72 10.18 -6.62 14.14
N GLU A 73 11.37 -6.03 14.05
CA GLU A 73 11.72 -5.03 13.04
C GLU A 73 11.66 -5.58 11.60
N ARG A 74 11.50 -6.90 11.46
CA ARG A 74 11.46 -7.65 10.20
C ARG A 74 10.11 -8.26 9.88
N ILE A 75 9.16 -8.27 10.82
CA ILE A 75 7.84 -8.89 10.63
C ILE A 75 6.74 -8.01 11.24
N VAL A 76 5.77 -7.63 10.41
CA VAL A 76 4.54 -6.97 10.86
C VAL A 76 3.33 -7.64 10.23
N LYS A 77 2.29 -7.85 11.04
CA LYS A 77 1.04 -8.52 10.63
C LYS A 77 -0.16 -7.60 10.85
N ILE A 78 -1.13 -7.66 9.95
CA ILE A 78 -2.49 -7.15 10.17
C ILE A 78 -3.53 -8.20 9.81
N ARG A 79 -4.75 -8.02 10.33
CA ARG A 79 -5.90 -8.84 9.96
C ARG A 79 -7.07 -7.97 9.52
N LEU A 80 -7.70 -8.32 8.41
CA LEU A 80 -8.89 -7.68 7.88
C LEU A 80 -10.06 -8.67 7.89
N LYS A 81 -11.15 -8.31 8.57
CA LYS A 81 -12.40 -9.06 8.58
C LYS A 81 -13.23 -8.68 7.37
N CYS A 82 -13.10 -9.45 6.28
CA CYS A 82 -13.93 -9.25 5.09
C CYS A 82 -15.21 -10.08 5.19
N LEU A 83 -16.23 -9.72 4.40
CA LEU A 83 -17.57 -10.30 4.48
C LEU A 83 -17.62 -11.84 4.38
N PHE A 84 -16.73 -12.46 3.60
CA PHE A 84 -16.76 -13.90 3.32
C PHE A 84 -15.52 -14.65 3.78
N VAL A 85 -14.35 -14.00 3.74
CA VAL A 85 -13.06 -14.60 4.09
C VAL A 85 -12.22 -13.53 4.76
N ASN A 86 -11.76 -13.79 5.98
CA ASN A 86 -10.82 -12.91 6.65
C ASN A 86 -9.46 -12.98 5.94
N LEU A 87 -8.79 -11.84 5.86
CA LEU A 87 -7.51 -11.68 5.19
C LEU A 87 -6.45 -11.31 6.22
N THR A 88 -5.44 -12.16 6.38
CA THR A 88 -4.25 -11.85 7.17
C THR A 88 -3.11 -11.46 6.23
N ILE A 89 -2.51 -10.29 6.46
CA ILE A 89 -1.37 -9.81 5.66
C ILE A 89 -0.14 -9.73 6.55
N ILE A 90 0.96 -10.31 6.10
CA ILE A 90 2.24 -10.28 6.79
C ILE A 90 3.26 -9.65 5.85
N SER A 91 3.88 -8.55 6.29
CA SER A 91 5.01 -7.94 5.61
C SER A 91 6.29 -8.38 6.27
N ILE A 92 7.25 -8.85 5.47
CA ILE A 92 8.50 -9.41 5.97
C ILE A 92 9.74 -8.77 5.31
N TYR A 93 10.85 -8.79 6.04
CA TYR A 93 12.19 -8.53 5.52
C TYR A 93 13.19 -9.49 6.17
N SER A 94 13.48 -10.59 5.49
CA SER A 94 14.38 -11.64 6.00
C SER A 94 15.83 -11.13 6.10
N PRO A 95 16.62 -11.61 7.08
CA PRO A 95 18.07 -11.41 7.06
C PRO A 95 18.70 -11.87 5.74
N VAL A 96 19.79 -11.21 5.34
CA VAL A 96 20.56 -11.64 4.17
C VAL A 96 21.08 -13.07 4.36
N ASN A 97 21.36 -13.77 3.26
CA ASN A 97 21.82 -15.15 3.33
C ASN A 97 23.05 -15.26 4.26
N PRO A 98 23.04 -16.20 5.21
CA PRO A 98 24.13 -16.32 6.17
C PRO A 98 25.46 -16.65 5.49
N THR A 99 26.53 -16.08 6.04
CA THR A 99 27.92 -16.38 5.66
C THR A 99 28.78 -16.77 6.87
N ASN A 100 28.18 -16.74 8.06
CA ASN A 100 28.78 -17.13 9.33
C ASN A 100 27.68 -17.64 10.28
N ASN A 101 28.09 -18.24 11.40
CA ASN A 101 27.17 -18.85 12.37
C ASN A 101 26.17 -17.84 12.97
N GLN A 102 26.63 -16.64 13.33
CA GLN A 102 25.76 -15.61 13.93
C GLN A 102 24.63 -15.19 12.99
N MET A 103 24.93 -15.03 11.69
CA MET A 103 23.92 -14.71 10.68
C MET A 103 22.99 -15.89 10.42
N ASN A 104 23.50 -17.12 10.53
CA ASN A 104 22.66 -18.30 10.42
C ASN A 104 21.66 -18.39 11.58
N ASP A 105 22.10 -18.11 12.80
CA ASP A 105 21.24 -18.04 13.99
C ASP A 105 20.17 -16.95 13.84
N ALA A 106 20.54 -15.76 13.35
CA ALA A 106 19.60 -14.69 13.07
C ALA A 106 18.57 -15.06 11.99
N SER A 107 19.02 -15.73 10.92
CA SER A 107 18.13 -16.27 9.88
C SER A 107 17.19 -17.33 10.48
N GLN A 108 17.71 -18.26 11.29
CA GLN A 108 16.90 -19.30 11.93
C GLN A 108 15.84 -18.70 12.86
N GLN A 109 16.22 -17.72 13.69
CA GLN A 109 15.29 -17.01 14.57
C GLN A 109 14.17 -16.34 13.76
N PHE A 110 14.50 -15.69 12.65
CA PHE A 110 13.51 -15.07 11.78
C PHE A 110 12.49 -16.08 11.23
N TYR A 111 12.93 -17.25 10.77
CA TYR A 111 12.02 -18.29 10.27
C TYR A 111 11.19 -18.93 11.41
N ASN A 112 11.75 -19.06 12.61
CA ASN A 112 11.01 -19.51 13.80
C ASN A 112 9.92 -18.51 14.18
N ASP A 113 10.24 -17.22 14.27
CA ASP A 113 9.28 -16.16 14.55
C ASP A 113 8.16 -16.14 13.50
N LEU A 114 8.52 -16.30 12.22
CA LEU A 114 7.55 -16.37 11.13
C LEU A 114 6.64 -17.61 11.24
N GLN A 115 7.20 -18.76 11.61
CA GLN A 115 6.43 -19.98 11.88
C GLN A 115 5.43 -19.77 13.02
N ASP A 116 5.84 -19.16 14.13
CA ASP A 116 4.97 -18.86 15.27
C ASP A 116 3.84 -17.90 14.92
N VAL A 117 4.13 -16.94 14.03
CA VAL A 117 3.10 -16.04 13.50
C VAL A 117 2.10 -16.82 12.65
N ILE A 118 2.57 -17.71 11.76
CA ILE A 118 1.72 -18.54 10.88
C ILE A 118 0.85 -19.50 11.71
N SER A 119 1.41 -20.17 12.71
CA SER A 119 0.70 -21.13 13.56
C SER A 119 -0.45 -20.48 14.34
N ARG A 120 -0.39 -19.18 14.60
CA ARG A 120 -1.44 -18.41 15.29
C ARG A 120 -2.54 -17.89 14.35
N ILE A 121 -2.40 -18.04 13.02
CA ILE A 121 -3.41 -17.58 12.07
C ILE A 121 -4.60 -18.54 12.07
N PRO A 122 -5.85 -18.04 12.19
CA PRO A 122 -7.02 -18.90 12.10
C PRO A 122 -7.10 -19.64 10.76
N THR A 123 -7.36 -20.94 10.78
CA THR A 123 -7.37 -21.82 9.59
C THR A 123 -8.36 -21.41 8.49
N GLY A 124 -9.39 -20.64 8.85
CA GLY A 124 -10.37 -20.08 7.92
C GLY A 124 -9.85 -18.89 7.11
N ASP A 125 -8.82 -18.20 7.59
CA ASP A 125 -8.30 -16.99 6.96
C ASP A 125 -7.52 -17.34 5.67
N MET A 126 -7.65 -16.47 4.67
CA MET A 126 -6.64 -16.36 3.63
C MET A 126 -5.49 -15.56 4.21
N TYR A 127 -4.26 -16.08 4.14
CA TYR A 127 -3.10 -15.29 4.53
C TYR A 127 -2.13 -15.10 3.38
N ILE A 128 -1.57 -13.89 3.32
CA ILE A 128 -0.62 -13.47 2.30
C ILE A 128 0.63 -12.95 3.00
N ILE A 129 1.76 -13.57 2.72
CA ILE A 129 3.07 -13.13 3.23
C ILE A 129 3.80 -12.47 2.06
N MET A 130 4.26 -11.25 2.23
CA MET A 130 4.88 -10.46 1.17
C MET A 130 6.14 -9.79 1.67
N GLY A 131 7.17 -9.76 0.82
CA GLY A 131 8.36 -8.98 1.09
C GLY A 131 9.59 -9.61 0.47
N ASP A 132 10.74 -9.22 1.03
CA ASP A 132 12.04 -9.69 0.61
C ASP A 132 12.51 -10.80 1.54
N PHE A 133 12.59 -12.02 1.00
CA PHE A 133 13.00 -13.20 1.75
C PHE A 133 14.52 -13.41 1.73
N ASN A 134 15.28 -12.63 0.96
CA ASN A 134 16.70 -12.86 0.74
C ASN A 134 17.01 -14.33 0.38
N ALA A 135 16.04 -14.98 -0.29
CA ALA A 135 16.01 -16.40 -0.59
C ALA A 135 16.00 -16.58 -2.11
N ARG A 136 16.67 -17.63 -2.57
CA ARG A 136 16.64 -18.07 -3.96
C ARG A 136 16.17 -19.50 -3.94
N VAL A 137 15.23 -19.85 -4.82
CA VAL A 137 14.67 -21.21 -4.89
C VAL A 137 14.71 -21.75 -6.31
N GLU A 138 15.08 -23.02 -6.45
CA GLU A 138 15.13 -23.73 -7.72
C GLU A 138 13.92 -24.65 -7.89
N GLY A 139 12.85 -24.15 -8.52
CA GLY A 139 11.60 -24.88 -8.71
C GLY A 139 11.72 -26.11 -9.62
N LYS A 140 12.58 -26.07 -10.64
CA LYS A 140 12.76 -27.21 -11.57
C LYS A 140 13.26 -28.46 -10.85
N LYS A 141 14.25 -28.30 -9.97
CA LYS A 141 14.80 -29.39 -9.16
C LYS A 141 13.74 -29.97 -8.22
N GLN A 142 12.97 -29.11 -7.56
CA GLN A 142 11.89 -29.51 -6.65
C GLN A 142 10.80 -30.35 -7.35
N GLN A 143 10.47 -30.01 -8.60
CA GLN A 143 9.50 -30.78 -9.39
C GLN A 143 10.05 -32.11 -9.90
N GLN A 144 11.26 -32.12 -10.45
CA GLN A 144 11.89 -33.34 -10.96
C GLN A 144 12.02 -34.41 -9.88
N GLN A 145 12.27 -33.98 -8.65
CA GLN A 145 12.46 -34.86 -7.50
C GLN A 145 11.16 -35.11 -6.72
N ASN A 146 10.02 -34.56 -7.17
CA ASN A 146 8.71 -34.62 -6.47
C ASN A 146 8.79 -34.23 -4.99
N LEU A 147 9.72 -33.33 -4.64
CA LEU A 147 10.02 -32.98 -3.24
C LEU A 147 9.00 -32.02 -2.64
N CYS A 148 8.47 -31.10 -3.45
CA CYS A 148 7.68 -30.00 -2.95
C CYS A 148 6.66 -29.49 -3.98
N ASN A 149 5.39 -29.40 -3.57
CA ASN A 149 4.30 -28.84 -4.37
C ASN A 149 4.05 -27.34 -4.08
N SER A 150 4.92 -26.72 -3.28
CA SER A 150 4.80 -25.32 -2.86
C SER A 150 5.53 -24.35 -3.78
N ILE A 151 6.46 -24.85 -4.61
CA ILE A 151 7.25 -24.07 -5.57
C ILE A 151 6.85 -24.44 -7.00
N GLY A 152 6.62 -23.44 -7.83
CA GLY A 152 6.29 -23.60 -9.25
C GLY A 152 7.54 -23.75 -10.14
N PRO A 153 7.35 -24.08 -11.43
CA PRO A 153 8.46 -24.39 -12.34
C PRO A 153 9.22 -23.14 -12.81
N TYR A 154 8.66 -21.96 -12.63
CA TYR A 154 9.14 -20.72 -13.24
C TYR A 154 10.01 -19.94 -12.27
N THR A 155 11.09 -20.57 -11.83
CA THR A 155 12.18 -19.94 -11.07
C THR A 155 13.38 -19.67 -11.98
N VAL A 156 14.29 -18.84 -11.50
CA VAL A 156 15.46 -18.38 -12.28
C VAL A 156 16.79 -18.62 -11.58
N ASP A 157 16.74 -19.04 -10.32
CA ASP A 157 17.89 -19.13 -9.43
C ASP A 157 18.16 -20.58 -8.98
N ILE A 158 19.36 -20.78 -8.45
CA ILE A 158 19.77 -21.96 -7.69
C ILE A 158 19.42 -21.72 -6.22
N THR A 159 18.92 -22.75 -5.55
CA THR A 159 18.54 -22.67 -4.13
C THR A 159 19.74 -22.27 -3.25
N ASN A 160 19.56 -21.30 -2.36
CA ASN A 160 20.52 -20.96 -1.30
C ASN A 160 19.98 -21.38 0.09
N GLU A 161 20.75 -21.19 1.15
CA GLU A 161 20.37 -21.59 2.53
C GLU A 161 19.04 -20.99 2.99
N ASN A 162 18.83 -19.68 2.77
CA ASN A 162 17.51 -19.06 3.04
C ASN A 162 16.39 -19.65 2.16
N GLY A 163 16.74 -20.07 0.94
CA GLY A 163 15.85 -20.79 0.03
C GLY A 163 15.40 -22.14 0.56
N GLU A 164 16.30 -22.91 1.17
CA GLU A 164 15.97 -24.18 1.82
C GLU A 164 14.99 -23.96 2.98
N LYS A 165 15.30 -23.01 3.88
CA LYS A 165 14.40 -22.64 4.99
C LYS A 165 13.01 -22.17 4.50
N LEU A 166 12.97 -21.43 3.38
CA LEU A 166 11.71 -21.02 2.76
C LEU A 166 10.92 -22.21 2.21
N ILE A 167 11.58 -23.16 1.56
CA ILE A 167 10.95 -24.37 1.03
C ILE A 167 10.38 -25.21 2.18
N ASP A 168 11.13 -25.38 3.26
CA ASP A 168 10.69 -26.13 4.45
C ASP A 168 9.46 -25.48 5.09
N LEU A 169 9.53 -24.16 5.35
CA LEU A 169 8.41 -23.38 5.87
C LEU A 169 7.16 -23.54 4.99
N CYS A 170 7.32 -23.46 3.66
CA CYS A 170 6.19 -23.56 2.74
C CYS A 170 5.61 -24.99 2.67
N THR A 171 6.45 -26.00 2.85
CA THR A 171 6.04 -27.41 2.82
C THR A 171 5.26 -27.77 4.08
N ILE A 172 5.79 -27.42 5.25
CA ILE A 172 5.16 -27.66 6.56
C ILE A 172 3.78 -27.02 6.66
N ASN A 173 3.65 -25.77 6.20
CA ASN A 173 2.41 -24.99 6.37
C ASN A 173 1.44 -25.08 5.18
N SER A 174 1.74 -25.91 4.16
CA SER A 174 0.95 -25.96 2.92
C SER A 174 0.73 -24.58 2.29
N ILE A 175 1.82 -23.85 2.08
CA ILE A 175 1.85 -22.52 1.48
C ILE A 175 2.40 -22.62 0.06
N ILE A 176 1.93 -21.80 -0.88
CA ILE A 176 2.50 -21.71 -2.22
C ILE A 176 3.28 -20.40 -2.40
N VAL A 177 4.41 -20.46 -3.10
CA VAL A 177 5.21 -19.29 -3.50
C VAL A 177 4.67 -18.77 -4.84
N THR A 178 3.75 -17.81 -4.83
CA THR A 178 2.86 -17.54 -5.96
C THR A 178 3.58 -17.11 -7.24
N ASN A 179 4.61 -16.25 -7.14
CA ASN A 179 5.34 -15.74 -8.32
C ASN A 179 6.15 -16.82 -9.07
N THR A 180 6.33 -18.01 -8.48
CA THR A 180 7.04 -19.14 -9.13
C THR A 180 6.13 -19.99 -10.03
N PHE A 181 4.81 -19.81 -9.95
CA PHE A 181 3.82 -20.59 -10.73
C PHE A 181 3.39 -19.92 -12.04
N PHE A 182 3.69 -18.64 -12.24
CA PHE A 182 3.28 -17.91 -13.45
C PHE A 182 4.40 -17.81 -14.47
N LYS A 183 4.11 -18.24 -15.71
CA LYS A 183 5.02 -18.06 -16.84
C LYS A 183 5.04 -16.61 -17.27
N HIS A 184 6.19 -15.95 -17.08
CA HIS A 184 6.40 -14.58 -17.52
C HIS A 184 7.75 -14.44 -18.23
N LYS A 185 7.98 -13.29 -18.88
CA LYS A 185 9.33 -12.92 -19.34
C LYS A 185 10.23 -12.71 -18.13
N LEU A 186 11.53 -12.99 -18.26
CA LEU A 186 12.52 -12.85 -17.18
C LEU A 186 12.44 -11.48 -16.46
N ALA A 187 12.27 -10.40 -17.22
CA ALA A 187 12.14 -9.03 -16.70
C ALA A 187 10.90 -8.78 -15.80
N HIS A 188 9.96 -9.73 -15.75
CA HIS A 188 8.77 -9.73 -14.90
C HIS A 188 8.82 -10.78 -13.79
N GLN A 189 9.91 -11.54 -13.69
CA GLN A 189 10.13 -12.58 -12.68
C GLN A 189 11.16 -12.17 -11.64
N THR A 190 12.21 -11.46 -12.06
CA THR A 190 13.31 -11.03 -11.19
C THR A 190 13.00 -9.71 -10.50
N SER A 191 13.40 -9.61 -9.24
CA SER A 191 13.17 -8.42 -8.42
C SER A 191 14.43 -7.61 -8.18
N TRP A 192 15.58 -8.24 -8.04
CA TRP A 192 16.81 -7.56 -7.61
C TRP A 192 17.99 -7.93 -8.50
N MET A 193 18.94 -7.00 -8.64
CA MET A 193 20.15 -7.20 -9.42
C MET A 193 21.38 -7.13 -8.52
N HIS A 194 22.16 -8.20 -8.52
CA HIS A 194 23.36 -8.27 -7.71
C HIS A 194 24.40 -7.22 -8.14
N PRO A 195 24.96 -6.42 -7.21
CA PRO A 195 25.78 -5.26 -7.54
C PRO A 195 27.12 -5.62 -8.17
N GLY A 196 27.68 -6.80 -7.85
CA GLY A 196 28.92 -7.30 -8.43
C GLY A 196 28.72 -7.85 -9.85
N ASN A 197 28.30 -9.11 -9.96
CA ASN A 197 28.13 -9.83 -11.23
C ASN A 197 26.99 -9.34 -12.15
N LYS A 198 26.16 -8.38 -11.71
CA LYS A 198 25.04 -7.80 -12.48
C LYS A 198 23.96 -8.81 -12.91
N GLN A 199 23.88 -9.96 -12.25
CA GLN A 199 22.82 -10.94 -12.48
C GLN A 199 21.53 -10.56 -11.76
N TRP A 200 20.40 -10.93 -12.36
CA TRP A 200 19.07 -10.69 -11.80
C TRP A 200 18.59 -11.92 -11.05
N HIS A 201 18.09 -11.72 -9.83
CA HIS A 201 17.60 -12.76 -8.93
C HIS A 201 16.13 -12.51 -8.55
N MET A 202 15.44 -13.58 -8.17
CA MET A 202 14.12 -13.56 -7.57
C MET A 202 14.30 -13.74 -6.07
N ILE A 203 14.19 -12.65 -5.30
CA ILE A 203 14.31 -12.69 -3.83
C ILE A 203 13.09 -12.14 -3.10
N ASP A 204 12.26 -11.39 -3.82
CA ASP A 204 10.96 -10.93 -3.35
C ASP A 204 9.88 -11.94 -3.73
N TYR A 205 9.14 -12.42 -2.73
CA TYR A 205 8.11 -13.42 -2.92
C TYR A 205 6.78 -13.00 -2.30
N THR A 206 5.70 -13.46 -2.93
CA THR A 206 4.39 -13.47 -2.29
C THR A 206 4.01 -14.91 -2.02
N LEU A 207 3.63 -15.19 -0.77
CA LEU A 207 3.22 -16.50 -0.33
C LEU A 207 1.73 -16.47 0.00
N VAL A 208 1.01 -17.54 -0.34
CA VAL A 208 -0.42 -17.69 -0.06
C VAL A 208 -0.69 -19.09 0.45
N ASN A 209 -1.57 -19.28 1.43
CA ASN A 209 -1.97 -20.62 1.82
C ASN A 209 -2.62 -21.39 0.66
N LYS A 210 -2.20 -22.64 0.45
CA LYS A 210 -2.55 -23.46 -0.72
C LYS A 210 -4.07 -23.61 -0.93
N LYS A 211 -4.86 -23.54 0.14
CA LYS A 211 -6.34 -23.51 0.10
C LYS A 211 -6.88 -22.41 -0.82
N PHE A 212 -6.24 -21.24 -0.87
CA PHE A 212 -6.67 -20.10 -1.68
C PHE A 212 -5.87 -19.94 -2.98
N ARG A 213 -5.13 -20.97 -3.41
CA ARG A 213 -4.31 -20.91 -4.64
C ARG A 213 -5.08 -20.47 -5.87
N SER A 214 -6.33 -20.90 -6.01
CA SER A 214 -7.20 -20.59 -7.15
C SER A 214 -7.68 -19.14 -7.16
N SER A 215 -7.50 -18.41 -6.06
CA SER A 215 -7.82 -16.98 -5.98
C SER A 215 -6.70 -16.11 -6.55
N VAL A 216 -5.49 -16.64 -6.74
CA VAL A 216 -4.36 -15.89 -7.29
C VAL A 216 -4.46 -15.88 -8.81
N GLU A 217 -4.68 -14.73 -9.42
CA GLU A 217 -4.83 -14.60 -10.88
C GLU A 217 -3.51 -14.32 -11.60
N ASP A 218 -2.61 -13.57 -10.96
CA ASP A 218 -1.35 -13.11 -11.55
C ASP A 218 -0.38 -12.67 -10.45
N CYS A 219 0.92 -12.88 -10.63
CA CYS A 219 1.95 -12.37 -9.71
C CYS A 219 3.23 -12.05 -10.48
N ARG A 220 3.54 -10.75 -10.64
CA ARG A 220 4.64 -10.30 -11.52
C ARG A 220 5.33 -9.02 -11.07
N MET A 221 6.53 -8.81 -11.59
CA MET A 221 7.39 -7.65 -11.30
C MET A 221 7.18 -6.48 -12.26
N TYR A 222 7.30 -5.26 -11.73
CA TYR A 222 7.11 -3.98 -12.40
C TYR A 222 8.35 -3.09 -12.30
N ARG A 223 9.34 -3.36 -13.15
CA ARG A 223 10.60 -2.59 -13.21
C ARG A 223 10.46 -1.10 -13.52
N LYS A 224 9.41 -0.68 -14.22
CA LYS A 224 9.19 0.76 -14.47
C LYS A 224 8.92 1.52 -13.17
N ALA A 225 8.27 0.88 -12.18
CA ALA A 225 8.07 1.46 -10.85
C ALA A 225 9.41 1.71 -10.14
N ALA A 226 10.33 0.74 -10.22
CA ALA A 226 11.68 0.87 -9.68
C ALA A 226 12.44 2.03 -10.31
N GLY A 227 12.37 2.18 -11.63
CA GLY A 227 12.96 3.33 -12.34
C GLY A 227 12.40 4.68 -11.89
N ALA A 228 11.10 4.76 -11.57
CA ALA A 228 10.46 5.97 -11.06
C ALA A 228 10.91 6.31 -9.63
N ILE A 229 10.97 5.31 -8.75
CA ILE A 229 11.31 5.48 -7.33
C ILE A 229 12.83 5.66 -7.16
N GLY A 230 13.64 4.90 -7.90
CA GLY A 230 15.09 4.84 -7.76
C GLY A 230 15.59 3.73 -6.82
N THR A 231 14.74 2.75 -6.51
CA THR A 231 15.14 1.51 -5.80
C THR A 231 15.79 0.52 -6.78
N ASP A 232 16.63 -0.33 -6.24
CA ASP A 232 17.25 -1.51 -6.85
C ASP A 232 16.33 -2.74 -6.87
N HIS A 233 15.21 -2.73 -6.16
CA HIS A 233 14.17 -3.77 -6.23
C HIS A 233 13.02 -3.38 -7.17
N HIS A 234 12.51 -4.35 -7.93
CA HIS A 234 11.29 -4.20 -8.71
C HIS A 234 10.05 -4.34 -7.83
N LEU A 235 9.05 -3.50 -8.08
CA LEU A 235 7.74 -3.63 -7.43
C LEU A 235 7.06 -4.93 -7.88
N MET A 236 6.85 -5.86 -6.95
CA MET A 236 6.01 -7.03 -7.17
C MET A 236 4.53 -6.66 -7.00
N ARG A 237 3.67 -7.21 -7.85
CA ARG A 237 2.21 -7.12 -7.68
C ARG A 237 1.59 -8.49 -7.81
N ILE A 238 0.88 -8.90 -6.76
CA ILE A 238 -0.07 -10.00 -6.79
C ILE A 238 -1.47 -9.47 -7.13
N LYS A 239 -2.21 -10.18 -7.98
CA LYS A 239 -3.62 -9.93 -8.28
C LYS A 239 -4.44 -11.08 -7.72
N ILE A 240 -5.36 -10.76 -6.82
CA ILE A 240 -6.20 -11.75 -6.16
C ILE A 240 -7.64 -11.49 -6.53
N LYS A 241 -8.31 -12.52 -7.04
CA LYS A 241 -9.74 -12.57 -7.23
C LYS A 241 -10.31 -13.57 -6.25
N LEU A 242 -11.02 -13.04 -5.28
CA LEU A 242 -11.83 -13.87 -4.42
C LEU A 242 -13.11 -14.23 -5.18
N HIS A 243 -13.23 -15.49 -5.57
CA HIS A 243 -14.41 -16.00 -6.28
C HIS A 243 -15.59 -16.04 -5.32
N PHE A 244 -16.43 -15.01 -5.36
CA PHE A 244 -17.65 -14.93 -4.56
C PHE A 244 -18.90 -14.84 -5.45
N LYS A 245 -19.91 -15.66 -5.17
CA LYS A 245 -21.28 -15.39 -5.65
C LYS A 245 -21.82 -14.21 -4.85
N SER A 246 -21.65 -13.00 -5.37
CA SER A 246 -22.12 -11.78 -4.73
C SER A 246 -23.65 -11.73 -4.71
N ARG A 247 -24.29 -11.73 -3.53
CA ARG A 247 -25.53 -10.96 -3.35
C ARG A 247 -25.11 -9.49 -3.23
N ARG A 248 -25.15 -8.75 -4.35
CA ARG A 248 -24.89 -7.30 -4.32
C ARG A 248 -25.97 -6.69 -3.44
N LYS A 249 -25.64 -6.29 -2.21
CA LYS A 249 -26.46 -5.26 -1.55
C LYS A 249 -26.23 -3.98 -2.35
N LEU A 250 -27.30 -3.44 -2.93
CA LEU A 250 -27.31 -2.09 -3.49
C LEU A 250 -27.00 -1.13 -2.34
N VAL A 251 -25.72 -0.86 -2.10
CA VAL A 251 -25.32 0.26 -1.23
C VAL A 251 -25.67 1.51 -2.01
N GLN A 252 -26.82 2.11 -1.70
CA GLN A 252 -27.14 3.45 -2.20
C GLN A 252 -26.02 4.39 -1.74
N LYS A 253 -25.28 4.95 -2.71
CA LYS A 253 -24.27 5.97 -2.41
C LYS A 253 -25.01 7.17 -1.83
N LYS A 254 -24.80 7.46 -0.55
CA LYS A 254 -25.25 8.74 0.03
C LYS A 254 -24.59 9.89 -0.73
N VAL A 255 -25.41 10.68 -1.40
CA VAL A 255 -25.03 11.97 -1.98
C VAL A 255 -24.77 12.92 -0.82
N VAL A 256 -23.68 13.68 -0.89
CA VAL A 256 -23.38 14.72 0.10
C VAL A 256 -23.46 16.06 -0.62
N TYR A 257 -24.32 16.94 -0.13
CA TYR A 257 -24.55 18.28 -0.67
C TYR A 257 -23.70 19.31 0.07
N ASP A 258 -23.32 20.37 -0.63
CA ASP A 258 -22.46 21.45 -0.14
C ASP A 258 -23.32 22.51 0.59
N PRO A 259 -23.21 22.64 1.93
CA PRO A 259 -24.01 23.59 2.69
C PRO A 259 -23.73 25.05 2.30
N ILE A 260 -22.55 25.35 1.75
CA ILE A 260 -22.17 26.71 1.34
C ILE A 260 -22.86 27.06 0.03
N LYS A 261 -22.89 26.13 -0.93
CA LYS A 261 -23.64 26.33 -2.19
C LYS A 261 -25.14 26.46 -1.97
N MET A 262 -25.68 25.74 -0.99
CA MET A 262 -27.11 25.84 -0.64
C MET A 262 -27.48 27.21 -0.05
N LYS A 263 -26.52 27.94 0.52
CA LYS A 263 -26.69 29.31 1.02
C LYS A 263 -26.39 30.39 -0.04
N ASN A 264 -26.03 30.00 -1.26
CA ASN A 264 -25.73 30.95 -2.34
C ASN A 264 -27.02 31.26 -3.13
N ASP A 265 -27.46 32.51 -3.07
CA ASP A 265 -28.71 32.97 -3.70
C ASP A 265 -28.76 32.73 -5.22
N ASN A 266 -27.63 32.81 -5.92
CA ASN A 266 -27.60 32.55 -7.37
C ASN A 266 -27.78 31.06 -7.68
N ALA A 267 -27.18 30.19 -6.87
CA ALA A 267 -27.35 28.74 -7.00
C ALA A 267 -28.79 28.31 -6.64
N LEU A 268 -29.39 28.98 -5.66
CA LEU A 268 -30.77 28.72 -5.24
C LEU A 268 -31.78 29.17 -6.32
N LYS A 269 -31.57 30.35 -6.92
CA LYS A 269 -32.38 30.84 -8.05
C LYS A 269 -32.28 29.92 -9.27
N GLN A 270 -31.09 29.41 -9.56
CA GLN A 270 -30.91 28.44 -10.66
C GLN A 270 -31.64 27.13 -10.37
N PHE A 271 -31.51 26.60 -9.15
CA PHE A 271 -32.23 25.40 -8.73
C PHE A 271 -33.75 25.57 -8.83
N GLN A 272 -34.30 26.72 -8.42
CA GLN A 272 -35.72 27.03 -8.56
C GLN A 272 -36.16 27.07 -10.03
N LYS A 273 -35.37 27.72 -10.90
CA LYS A 273 -35.64 27.74 -12.36
C LYS A 273 -35.65 26.35 -12.97
N ASP A 274 -34.70 25.49 -12.57
CA ASP A 274 -34.58 24.13 -13.09
C ASP A 274 -35.68 23.19 -12.53
N LEU A 275 -36.39 23.60 -11.47
CA LEU A 275 -37.50 22.85 -10.88
C LEU A 275 -38.85 23.14 -11.55
N ILE A 276 -39.03 24.35 -12.08
CA ILE A 276 -40.32 24.81 -12.66
C ILE A 276 -40.81 23.90 -13.81
N PRO A 277 -39.96 23.46 -14.76
CA PRO A 277 -40.37 22.53 -15.81
C PRO A 277 -40.79 21.15 -15.30
N THR A 278 -40.37 20.77 -14.08
CA THR A 278 -40.77 19.49 -13.47
C THR A 278 -42.18 19.56 -12.89
N LEU A 279 -42.64 20.75 -12.52
CA LEU A 279 -43.99 20.96 -11.98
C LEU A 279 -45.07 20.92 -13.07
N SER A 280 -44.72 21.06 -14.35
CA SER A 280 -45.68 20.90 -15.46
C SER A 280 -46.10 19.45 -15.70
N ASP A 281 -45.29 18.46 -15.31
CA ASP A 281 -45.67 17.04 -15.38
C ASP A 281 -46.76 16.68 -14.36
N ALA A 282 -47.02 17.53 -13.37
CA ALA A 282 -48.05 17.31 -12.36
C ALA A 282 -49.49 17.43 -12.91
N THR A 283 -49.66 18.09 -14.06
CA THR A 283 -50.97 18.28 -14.72
C THR A 283 -51.38 17.13 -15.63
N ASP A 284 -50.54 16.10 -15.77
CA ASP A 284 -50.84 14.93 -16.60
C ASP A 284 -51.78 13.97 -15.84
N GLU A 285 -53.08 13.96 -16.18
CA GLU A 285 -54.09 13.11 -15.54
C GLU A 285 -53.93 11.61 -15.85
N THR A 286 -53.05 11.24 -16.78
CA THR A 286 -52.87 9.84 -17.21
C THR A 286 -51.99 9.02 -16.27
N ILE A 287 -51.35 9.67 -15.28
CA ILE A 287 -50.34 9.07 -14.41
C ILE A 287 -50.88 8.97 -12.98
N SER A 288 -50.59 7.86 -12.29
CA SER A 288 -51.00 7.67 -10.89
C SER A 288 -50.32 8.68 -9.94
N ILE A 289 -50.97 8.95 -8.80
CA ILE A 289 -50.44 9.88 -7.79
C ILE A 289 -49.06 9.42 -7.27
N ASP A 290 -48.87 8.11 -7.10
CA ASP A 290 -47.60 7.54 -6.61
C ASP A 290 -46.48 7.73 -7.64
N GLU A 291 -46.74 7.50 -8.94
CA GLU A 291 -45.75 7.73 -10.00
C GLU A 291 -45.41 9.21 -10.17
N LYS A 292 -46.39 10.11 -9.97
CA LYS A 292 -46.14 11.56 -9.95
C LYS A 292 -45.21 11.95 -8.81
N TYR A 293 -45.44 11.40 -7.62
CA TYR A 293 -44.58 11.63 -6.47
C TYR A 293 -43.16 11.10 -6.69
N ASP A 294 -43.02 9.89 -7.24
CA ASP A 294 -41.72 9.29 -7.51
C ASP A 294 -40.92 10.11 -8.54
N ARG A 295 -41.56 10.56 -9.63
CA ARG A 295 -40.92 11.43 -10.63
C ARG A 295 -40.48 12.77 -10.03
N PHE A 296 -41.32 13.37 -9.19
CA PHE A 296 -40.97 14.60 -8.48
C PHE A 296 -39.75 14.40 -7.57
N VAL A 297 -39.74 13.33 -6.76
CA VAL A 297 -38.63 13.01 -5.86
C VAL A 297 -37.34 12.73 -6.64
N GLU A 298 -37.42 12.03 -7.77
CA GLU A 298 -36.27 11.73 -8.63
C GLU A 298 -35.70 12.98 -9.28
N HIS A 299 -36.54 13.86 -9.83
CA HIS A 299 -36.10 15.13 -10.39
C HIS A 299 -35.52 16.07 -9.32
N MET A 300 -36.14 16.15 -8.15
CA MET A 300 -35.62 16.90 -7.00
C MET A 300 -34.22 16.45 -6.63
N LYS A 301 -34.01 15.13 -6.51
CA LYS A 301 -32.70 14.54 -6.21
C LYS A 301 -31.69 14.84 -7.33
N THR A 302 -32.10 14.71 -8.60
CA THR A 302 -31.24 14.93 -9.77
C THR A 302 -30.80 16.38 -9.90
N ASN A 303 -31.73 17.33 -9.73
CA ASN A 303 -31.43 18.76 -9.77
C ASN A 303 -30.59 19.18 -8.56
N ALA A 304 -30.87 18.65 -7.37
CA ALA A 304 -30.05 18.90 -6.19
C ALA A 304 -28.63 18.34 -6.37
N GLU A 305 -28.50 17.19 -7.04
CA GLU A 305 -27.20 16.62 -7.41
C GLU A 305 -26.45 17.45 -8.46
N LYS A 306 -27.14 18.07 -9.42
CA LYS A 306 -26.49 18.95 -10.39
C LYS A 306 -25.99 20.24 -9.73
N THR A 307 -26.82 20.87 -8.88
CA THR A 307 -26.54 22.21 -8.35
C THR A 307 -25.71 22.19 -7.08
N PHE A 308 -26.02 21.31 -6.13
CA PHE A 308 -25.48 21.36 -4.77
C PHE A 308 -24.50 20.23 -4.45
N LYS A 309 -24.27 19.26 -5.35
CA LYS A 309 -23.35 18.16 -5.07
C LYS A 309 -21.94 18.68 -4.80
N ILE A 310 -21.36 18.12 -3.77
CA ILE A 310 -19.96 18.31 -3.46
C ILE A 310 -19.12 17.69 -4.58
N ASP A 311 -18.36 18.52 -5.27
CA ASP A 311 -17.24 18.04 -6.07
C ASP A 311 -16.10 17.66 -5.11
N LYS A 312 -16.04 16.37 -4.76
CA LYS A 312 -14.99 15.84 -3.88
C LYS A 312 -13.59 16.05 -4.46
N ASN A 313 -13.45 16.33 -5.75
CA ASN A 313 -12.16 16.63 -6.38
C ASN A 313 -11.72 18.09 -6.15
N LYS A 314 -12.65 18.98 -5.79
CA LYS A 314 -12.37 20.40 -5.44
C LYS A 314 -12.20 20.63 -3.95
N ILE A 315 -12.66 19.72 -3.08
CA ILE A 315 -12.43 19.81 -1.64
C ILE A 315 -10.94 19.55 -1.35
N ARG A 316 -10.19 20.66 -1.31
CA ARG A 316 -8.80 20.76 -0.89
C ARG A 316 -7.87 19.77 -1.62
N LYS A 317 -7.48 20.10 -2.85
CA LYS A 317 -6.17 19.64 -3.34
C LYS A 317 -5.15 20.13 -2.32
N ARG A 318 -4.59 19.20 -1.54
CA ARG A 318 -3.50 19.52 -0.61
C ARG A 318 -2.40 20.17 -1.45
N LYS A 319 -1.75 21.23 -0.94
CA LYS A 319 -0.47 21.68 -1.50
C LYS A 319 0.49 20.50 -1.37
N GLU A 320 0.65 19.73 -2.44
CA GLU A 320 1.65 18.70 -2.55
C GLU A 320 2.93 19.36 -3.06
N TRP A 321 4.04 19.16 -2.35
CA TRP A 321 5.35 19.63 -2.81
C TRP A 321 5.74 18.96 -4.14
N LEU A 322 5.18 17.79 -4.45
CA LEU A 322 5.43 17.07 -5.69
C LEU A 322 4.58 17.65 -6.83
N THR A 323 5.16 18.56 -7.59
CA THR A 323 4.50 19.24 -8.72
C THR A 323 4.40 18.34 -9.96
N ASP A 324 3.49 18.70 -10.88
CA ASP A 324 3.33 17.99 -12.16
C ASP A 324 4.61 17.99 -13.00
N GLU A 325 5.39 19.07 -12.95
CA GLU A 325 6.72 19.16 -13.59
C GLU A 325 7.66 18.07 -13.08
N ILE A 326 7.73 17.87 -11.75
CA ILE A 326 8.59 16.84 -11.16
C ILE A 326 8.07 15.45 -11.53
N LEU A 327 6.75 15.25 -11.52
CA LEU A 327 6.14 13.99 -11.92
C LEU A 327 6.48 13.63 -13.38
N GLU A 328 6.50 14.61 -14.28
CA GLU A 328 6.90 14.41 -15.67
C GLU A 328 8.37 13.97 -15.77
N ILE A 329 9.27 14.62 -15.03
CA ILE A 329 10.70 14.25 -14.98
C ILE A 329 10.85 12.83 -14.42
N VAL A 330 10.10 12.47 -13.38
CA VAL A 330 10.10 11.12 -12.79
C VAL A 330 9.61 10.07 -13.80
N GLU A 331 8.60 10.38 -14.61
CA GLU A 331 8.11 9.46 -15.66
C GLU A 331 9.13 9.30 -16.80
N LYS A 332 9.80 10.39 -17.21
CA LYS A 332 10.93 10.35 -18.16
C LYS A 332 12.07 9.50 -17.61
N LYS A 333 12.45 9.69 -16.33
CA LYS A 333 13.45 8.88 -15.61
C LYS A 333 13.07 7.40 -15.59
N ALA A 334 11.81 7.09 -15.29
CA ALA A 334 11.29 5.72 -15.27
C ALA A 334 11.36 5.04 -16.64
N THR A 335 11.03 5.77 -17.70
CA THR A 335 11.10 5.26 -19.08
C THR A 335 12.55 5.06 -19.52
N ALA A 336 13.45 6.00 -19.20
CA ALA A 336 14.87 5.84 -19.47
C ALA A 336 15.49 4.64 -18.73
N PHE A 337 15.06 4.36 -17.49
CA PHE A 337 15.46 3.17 -16.76
C PHE A 337 15.08 1.88 -17.52
N VAL A 338 13.82 1.77 -17.97
CA VAL A 338 13.38 0.60 -18.73
C VAL A 338 14.18 0.43 -20.03
N ASN A 339 14.45 1.52 -20.75
CA ASN A 339 15.24 1.48 -21.98
C ASN A 339 16.67 1.02 -21.71
N TRP A 340 17.31 1.53 -20.65
CA TRP A 340 18.62 1.05 -20.22
C TRP A 340 18.60 -0.46 -19.90
N GLN A 341 17.60 -0.91 -19.16
CA GLN A 341 17.44 -2.33 -18.81
C GLN A 341 17.22 -3.24 -20.03
N ASN A 342 16.54 -2.76 -21.08
CA ASN A 342 16.31 -3.53 -22.30
C ASN A 342 17.55 -3.65 -23.20
N HIS A 343 18.50 -2.72 -23.09
CA HIS A 343 19.66 -2.64 -23.97
C HIS A 343 20.96 -3.05 -23.26
N ARG A 344 20.88 -3.76 -22.12
CA ARG A 344 22.07 -4.25 -21.43
C ARG A 344 22.81 -5.28 -22.27
N GLY A 345 24.14 -5.21 -22.27
CA GLY A 345 25.00 -6.05 -23.12
C GLY A 345 25.01 -5.65 -24.60
N THR A 346 24.30 -4.59 -24.98
CA THR A 346 24.33 -4.06 -26.36
C THR A 346 25.26 -2.85 -26.46
N LYS A 347 25.64 -2.47 -27.70
CA LYS A 347 26.44 -1.26 -27.97
C LYS A 347 25.77 0.02 -27.45
N LEU A 348 24.44 0.03 -27.31
CA LEU A 348 23.66 1.18 -26.84
C LEU A 348 23.54 1.27 -25.31
N GLU A 349 24.04 0.29 -24.54
CA GLU A 349 23.89 0.28 -23.07
C GLU A 349 24.42 1.58 -22.44
N ILE A 350 25.60 2.02 -22.87
CA ILE A 350 26.30 3.19 -22.31
C ILE A 350 25.47 4.46 -22.54
N GLU A 351 24.89 4.63 -23.73
CA GLU A 351 24.06 5.78 -24.06
C GLU A 351 22.80 5.84 -23.18
N TYR A 352 22.05 4.74 -23.10
CA TYR A 352 20.85 4.67 -22.28
C TYR A 352 21.15 4.79 -20.78
N ALA A 353 22.27 4.22 -20.31
CA ALA A 353 22.73 4.35 -18.94
C ALA A 353 23.05 5.81 -18.60
N ASN A 354 23.75 6.52 -19.48
CA ASN A 354 24.07 7.95 -19.30
C ASN A 354 22.81 8.81 -19.31
N LYS A 355 21.85 8.52 -20.20
CA LYS A 355 20.54 9.18 -20.22
C LYS A 355 19.78 8.99 -18.90
N TYR A 356 19.73 7.76 -18.38
CA TYR A 356 19.12 7.47 -17.09
C TYR A 356 19.85 8.20 -15.93
N LYS A 357 21.18 8.16 -15.88
CA LYS A 357 21.98 8.87 -14.87
C LYS A 357 21.70 10.37 -14.87
N ARG A 358 21.65 11.00 -16.05
CA ARG A 358 21.33 12.44 -16.21
C ARG A 358 19.94 12.76 -15.66
N LEU A 359 18.92 11.98 -16.05
CA LEU A 359 17.54 12.17 -15.57
C LEU A 359 17.39 11.88 -14.07
N ARG A 360 18.13 10.91 -13.53
CA ARG A 360 18.18 10.62 -12.09
C ARG A 360 18.76 11.81 -11.31
N LYS A 361 19.87 12.38 -11.77
CA LYS A 361 20.46 13.57 -11.16
C LYS A 361 19.52 14.77 -11.24
N LEU A 362 18.94 15.02 -12.42
CA LEU A 362 17.98 16.11 -12.62
C LEU A 362 16.76 15.98 -11.71
N ALA A 363 16.15 14.78 -11.64
CA ALA A 363 15.01 14.51 -10.78
C ALA A 363 15.36 14.76 -9.31
N LYS A 364 16.54 14.28 -8.85
CA LYS A 364 17.01 14.49 -7.49
C LYS A 364 17.15 15.99 -7.19
N THR A 365 17.87 16.74 -8.02
CA THR A 365 18.06 18.19 -7.83
C THR A 365 16.74 18.96 -7.79
N LYS A 366 15.80 18.65 -8.70
CA LYS A 366 14.48 19.30 -8.74
C LYS A 366 13.63 18.95 -7.51
N ILE A 367 13.68 17.69 -7.06
CA ILE A 367 13.00 17.23 -5.84
C ILE A 367 13.56 17.93 -4.61
N ASP A 368 14.89 17.92 -4.43
CA ASP A 368 15.54 18.49 -3.26
C ASP A 368 15.28 20.01 -3.18
N LYS A 369 15.38 20.71 -4.31
CA LYS A 369 15.04 22.14 -4.42
C LYS A 369 13.58 22.40 -4.03
N ARG A 370 12.64 21.70 -4.64
CA ARG A 370 11.21 21.92 -4.38
C ARG A 370 10.79 21.52 -2.97
N GLN A 371 11.42 20.50 -2.39
CA GLN A 371 11.22 20.15 -0.98
C GLN A 371 11.67 21.27 -0.06
N THR A 372 12.84 21.86 -0.33
CA THR A 372 13.35 23.02 0.43
C THR A 372 12.37 24.18 0.34
N GLU A 373 12.00 24.58 -0.89
CA GLU A 373 11.00 25.64 -1.13
C GLU A 373 9.66 25.37 -0.44
N TYR A 374 9.22 24.11 -0.42
CA TYR A 374 7.97 23.73 0.25
C TYR A 374 8.07 23.91 1.77
N TRP A 375 9.19 23.53 2.38
CA TRP A 375 9.39 23.73 3.81
C TRP A 375 9.52 25.21 4.15
N ASP A 376 10.18 26.00 3.30
CA ASP A 376 10.26 27.46 3.45
C ASP A 376 8.86 28.09 3.38
N GLU A 377 8.04 27.75 2.36
CA GLU A 377 6.64 28.19 2.25
C GLU A 377 5.81 27.87 3.51
N ILE A 378 6.03 26.68 4.08
CA ILE A 378 5.31 26.22 5.28
C ILE A 378 5.78 26.99 6.53
N CYS A 379 7.08 27.26 6.65
CA CYS A 379 7.62 28.08 7.73
C CYS A 379 7.09 29.52 7.65
N GLU A 380 7.08 30.12 6.46
CA GLU A 380 6.51 31.45 6.21
C GLU A 380 5.01 31.50 6.55
N GLU A 381 4.23 30.46 6.23
CA GLU A 381 2.81 30.35 6.57
C GLU A 381 2.59 30.33 8.10
N ILE A 382 3.45 29.61 8.83
CA ILE A 382 3.41 29.55 10.30
C ILE A 382 3.79 30.92 10.89
N GLU A 383 4.90 31.51 10.45
CA GLU A 383 5.36 32.82 10.93
C GLU A 383 4.35 33.93 10.68
N SER A 384 3.76 33.95 9.48
CA SER A 384 2.72 34.92 9.12
C SER A 384 1.47 34.76 9.99
N SER A 385 1.06 33.52 10.25
CA SER A 385 -0.07 33.24 11.15
C SER A 385 0.19 33.74 12.58
N ILE A 386 1.43 33.58 13.08
CA ILE A 386 1.83 34.11 14.39
C ILE A 386 1.83 35.65 14.39
N LYS A 387 2.40 36.29 13.35
CA LYS A 387 2.44 37.77 13.22
C LYS A 387 1.04 38.39 13.13
N LEU A 388 0.09 37.71 12.50
CA LEU A 388 -1.31 38.12 12.39
C LEU A 388 -2.16 37.79 13.63
N ASN A 389 -1.53 37.31 14.71
CA ASN A 389 -2.18 36.89 15.95
C ASN A 389 -3.25 35.78 15.75
N ASP A 390 -3.00 34.86 14.81
CA ASP A 390 -3.78 33.63 14.60
C ASP A 390 -2.97 32.38 15.02
N PRO A 391 -2.80 32.14 16.33
CA PRO A 391 -2.07 30.99 16.84
C PRO A 391 -2.80 29.67 16.55
N VAL A 392 -4.11 29.70 16.31
CA VAL A 392 -4.91 28.51 16.00
C VAL A 392 -4.52 27.95 14.65
N ASN A 393 -4.38 28.81 13.63
CA ASN A 393 -3.95 28.38 12.31
C ASN A 393 -2.50 27.87 12.32
N ALA A 394 -1.58 28.59 12.98
CA ALA A 394 -0.19 28.16 13.16
C ALA A 394 -0.11 26.76 13.81
N PHE A 395 -0.85 26.56 14.91
CA PHE A 395 -0.89 25.27 15.61
C PHE A 395 -1.54 24.17 14.77
N ASN A 396 -2.56 24.49 13.98
CA ASN A 396 -3.17 23.54 13.04
C ASN A 396 -2.19 23.06 11.96
N ILE A 397 -1.34 23.97 11.44
CA ILE A 397 -0.29 23.62 10.47
C ILE A 397 0.74 22.69 11.14
N ILE A 398 1.24 23.03 12.33
CA ILE A 398 2.20 22.19 13.08
C ILE A 398 1.60 20.83 13.41
N ARG A 399 0.33 20.79 13.84
CA ARG A 399 -0.40 19.55 14.16
C ARG A 399 -0.61 18.67 12.92
N ARG A 400 -0.82 19.29 11.75
CA ARG A 400 -0.89 18.61 10.46
C ARG A 400 0.46 17.99 10.07
N LEU A 401 1.56 18.74 10.22
CA LEU A 401 2.91 18.29 9.85
C LEU A 401 3.45 17.19 10.77
N SER A 402 3.23 17.33 12.08
CA SER A 402 3.68 16.37 13.08
C SER A 402 2.92 15.03 13.04
N GLY A 403 1.92 14.90 12.17
CA GLY A 403 1.03 13.74 12.13
C GLY A 403 0.17 13.59 13.39
N LYS A 404 0.24 14.55 14.34
CA LYS A 404 -0.51 14.57 15.61
C LYS A 404 -1.92 15.11 15.42
N MET A 405 -2.59 14.80 14.31
CA MET A 405 -4.05 14.76 14.32
C MET A 405 -4.49 13.59 15.20
N LYS A 406 -4.44 13.78 16.52
CA LYS A 406 -5.04 12.88 17.49
C LYS A 406 -6.53 12.73 17.15
N ARG A 407 -6.91 11.62 16.53
CA ARG A 407 -7.63 10.59 17.28
C ARG A 407 -6.58 9.60 17.74
N VAL A 408 -6.26 9.63 19.02
CA VAL A 408 -5.50 8.55 19.64
C VAL A 408 -6.50 7.40 19.75
N GLU A 409 -6.48 6.51 18.77
CA GLU A 409 -7.13 5.21 18.89
C GLU A 409 -6.02 4.17 18.76
N ASN A 410 -5.86 3.39 19.83
CA ASN A 410 -5.05 2.18 19.95
C ASN A 410 -3.52 2.37 19.80
N MET A 411 -2.90 2.97 20.82
CA MET A 411 -1.51 2.61 21.14
C MET A 411 -1.51 1.20 21.72
N ALA A 412 -0.58 0.34 21.29
CA ALA A 412 -0.38 -0.95 21.94
C ALA A 412 0.19 -0.70 23.36
N ILE A 413 -0.51 -1.19 24.39
CA ILE A 413 -0.16 -0.96 25.79
C ILE A 413 0.34 -2.28 26.37
N LYS A 414 1.44 -2.25 27.14
CA LYS A 414 1.93 -3.41 27.88
C LYS A 414 1.13 -3.58 29.18
N ASP A 415 0.66 -4.79 29.47
CA ASP A 415 0.06 -5.12 30.75
C ASP A 415 1.12 -5.12 31.89
N LYS A 416 0.66 -5.35 33.13
CA LYS A 416 1.53 -5.43 34.33
C LYS A 416 2.54 -6.60 34.27
N HIS A 417 2.42 -7.50 33.30
CA HIS A 417 3.30 -8.65 33.08
C HIS A 417 4.15 -8.52 31.80
N GLY A 418 4.14 -7.35 31.14
CA GLY A 418 4.94 -7.06 29.95
C GLY A 418 4.35 -7.56 28.62
N LYS A 419 3.13 -8.12 28.61
CA LYS A 419 2.46 -8.62 27.41
C LYS A 419 1.76 -7.46 26.67
N LEU A 420 1.95 -7.39 25.35
CA LEU A 420 1.34 -6.37 24.50
C LEU A 420 -0.16 -6.63 24.31
N ILE A 421 -0.99 -5.68 24.74
CA ILE A 421 -2.45 -5.67 24.53
C ILE A 421 -2.77 -4.91 23.25
N LEU A 422 -3.39 -5.62 22.30
CA LEU A 422 -3.60 -5.18 20.92
C LEU A 422 -5.08 -4.86 20.60
N ASN A 423 -6.01 -5.21 21.50
CA ASN A 423 -7.46 -5.08 21.30
C ASN A 423 -8.05 -3.92 22.10
N SER A 424 -9.02 -3.19 21.52
CA SER A 424 -9.66 -2.03 22.14
C SER A 424 -10.57 -2.39 23.33
N THR A 425 -11.12 -3.61 23.37
CA THR A 425 -11.94 -4.11 24.48
C THR A 425 -11.10 -4.32 25.74
N ASP A 426 -9.95 -4.97 25.58
CA ASP A 426 -9.06 -5.36 26.68
C ASP A 426 -8.30 -4.15 27.27
N GLN A 427 -8.25 -3.03 26.53
CA GLN A 427 -7.70 -1.75 27.01
C GLN A 427 -8.66 -0.99 27.92
N LEU A 428 -9.98 -1.26 27.85
CA LEU A 428 -11.01 -0.60 28.65
C LEU A 428 -11.26 -1.31 29.99
N GLU A 429 -10.88 -2.58 30.12
CA GLU A 429 -11.08 -3.41 31.32
C GLU A 429 -9.90 -3.39 32.31
N ARG A 430 -8.94 -2.47 32.12
CA ARG A 430 -7.75 -2.35 32.97
C ARG A 430 -7.91 -1.39 34.13
#